data_AF-A0A6C0DU18-F1
#
_entry.id   AF-A0A6C0DU18-F1
#
_cell.length_a   1.000
_cell.length_b   1.000
_cell.length_c   1.000
_cell.angle_alpha   90.00
_cell.angle_beta   90.00
_cell.angle_gamma   90.00
#
_symmetry.space_group_name_H-M   'P 1'
#
loop_
_entity.id
_entity.type
_entity.pdbx_description
1 polymer ?
#
loop_
_entity_poly.entity_id
_entity_poly.type
_entity_poly.pdbx_seq_one_letter_code
_entity_poly.pdbx_strand_id
1 'polypeptide(L)'
;MTSKLENNIIIKKKMYYDEYEKIYGYGFYPKLMSDGIGICTCKNTTISFKLIVYKINQERAWIQIDNSVIYGFDQNNGIKLLYSLNKEANVEATSILNCGGRIIYPVIPYLSTYRAISQNMKY
;
A
#
# COMPACT_ATOMS: atom_id res chain seq x y z
N MET A 1 -1.21 19.68 -25.85
CA MET A 1 -2.20 18.60 -26.01
C MET A 1 -1.65 17.33 -25.35
N THR A 2 -1.88 17.15 -24.05
CA THR A 2 -1.32 16.00 -23.30
C THR A 2 -2.19 15.78 -22.05
N SER A 3 -3.37 15.19 -22.20
CA SER A 3 -4.23 14.96 -21.01
C SER A 3 -5.11 13.71 -21.03
N LYS A 4 -5.06 12.89 -22.08
CA LYS A 4 -5.91 11.67 -22.17
C LYS A 4 -5.18 10.34 -21.98
N LEU A 5 -3.85 10.28 -22.15
CA LEU A 5 -3.12 8.99 -22.09
C LEU A 5 -2.61 8.61 -20.69
N GLU A 6 -2.36 9.55 -19.78
CA GLU A 6 -1.77 9.25 -18.46
C GLU A 6 -2.78 8.68 -17.44
N ASN A 7 -4.08 8.63 -17.76
CA ASN A 7 -5.14 8.53 -16.73
C ASN A 7 -5.55 7.13 -16.26
N ASN A 8 -4.95 6.03 -16.75
CA ASN A 8 -5.43 4.68 -16.43
C ASN A 8 -4.33 3.62 -16.23
N ILE A 9 -3.17 3.98 -15.68
CA ILE A 9 -2.19 2.95 -15.31
C ILE A 9 -2.69 2.24 -14.04
N ILE A 10 -2.94 0.94 -14.16
CA ILE A 10 -3.30 0.05 -13.05
C ILE A 10 -2.29 -1.10 -13.04
N ILE A 11 -1.61 -1.28 -11.91
CA ILE A 11 -0.68 -2.39 -11.67
C ILE A 11 -1.27 -3.31 -10.61
N LYS A 12 -1.18 -4.62 -10.85
CA LYS A 12 -1.60 -5.65 -9.89
C LYS A 12 -0.37 -6.29 -9.26
N LYS A 13 -0.32 -6.34 -7.93
CA LYS A 13 0.76 -7.02 -7.19
C LYS A 13 0.20 -8.20 -6.41
N LYS A 14 0.85 -9.35 -6.54
CA LYS A 14 0.66 -10.47 -5.63
C LYS A 14 1.39 -10.16 -4.33
N MET A 15 0.64 -10.12 -3.24
CA MET A 15 1.16 -9.79 -1.92
C MET A 15 0.75 -10.85 -0.91
N TYR A 16 1.50 -10.94 0.18
CA TYR A 16 1.39 -11.98 1.19
C TYR A 16 1.09 -11.35 2.54
N TYR A 17 0.27 -11.98 3.35
CA TYR A 17 -0.14 -11.45 4.64
C TYR A 17 -0.38 -12.59 5.63
N ASP A 18 -0.28 -12.25 6.91
CA ASP A 18 -0.73 -13.12 7.99
C ASP A 18 -2.26 -13.02 8.11
N GLU A 19 -2.96 -14.12 7.85
CA GLU A 19 -4.42 -14.14 7.94
C GLU A 19 -4.92 -13.99 9.38
N TYR A 20 -4.21 -14.57 10.35
CA TYR A 20 -4.58 -14.46 11.75
C TYR A 20 -4.47 -13.00 12.20
N GLU A 21 -3.39 -12.31 11.84
CA GLU A 21 -3.24 -10.88 12.15
C GLU A 21 -4.28 -10.01 11.44
N LYS A 22 -4.65 -10.36 10.20
CA LYS A 22 -5.70 -9.65 9.47
C LYS A 22 -7.07 -9.75 10.14
N ILE A 23 -7.42 -10.92 10.67
CA ILE A 23 -8.76 -11.20 11.22
C ILE A 23 -8.84 -10.81 12.70
N TYR A 24 -7.82 -11.14 13.49
CA TYR A 24 -7.84 -11.04 14.94
C TYR A 24 -6.77 -10.09 15.51
N GLY A 25 -5.83 -9.64 14.68
CA GLY A 25 -4.72 -8.79 15.09
C GLY A 25 -4.93 -7.32 14.75
N TYR A 26 -3.84 -6.66 14.38
CA TYR A 26 -3.80 -5.20 14.19
C TYR A 26 -4.33 -4.74 12.83
N GLY A 27 -4.61 -5.66 11.91
CA GLY A 27 -5.17 -5.38 10.60
C GLY A 27 -4.36 -5.95 9.44
N PHE A 28 -4.61 -5.41 8.25
CA PHE A 28 -4.07 -5.95 7.00
C PHE A 28 -2.74 -5.27 6.61
N TYR A 29 -1.64 -5.99 6.82
CA TYR A 29 -0.26 -5.55 6.53
C TYR A 29 0.40 -6.46 5.47
N PRO A 30 -0.02 -6.37 4.20
CA PRO A 30 0.54 -7.20 3.15
C PRO A 30 1.97 -6.79 2.80
N LYS A 31 2.79 -7.78 2.43
CA LYS A 31 4.19 -7.62 2.01
C LYS A 31 4.43 -8.25 0.64
N LEU A 32 5.43 -7.74 -0.07
CA LEU A 32 5.97 -8.44 -1.23
C LEU A 32 6.71 -9.70 -0.77
N MET A 33 6.78 -10.72 -1.64
CA MET A 33 7.58 -11.90 -1.32
C MET A 33 9.04 -11.47 -1.20
N SER A 34 9.65 -11.70 -0.05
CA SER A 34 11.08 -11.54 0.16
C SER A 34 11.78 -12.87 -0.10
N ASP A 35 12.84 -12.85 -0.90
CA ASP A 35 13.68 -14.01 -1.15
C ASP A 35 14.21 -14.54 0.20
N GLY A 36 13.77 -15.73 0.61
CA GLY A 36 14.39 -16.49 1.69
C GLY A 36 13.77 -16.44 3.09
N ILE A 37 12.62 -15.78 3.33
CA ILE A 37 11.93 -15.91 4.64
C ILE A 37 10.83 -16.97 4.55
N GLY A 38 11.05 -18.05 5.29
CA GLY A 38 10.24 -19.27 5.34
C GLY A 38 8.74 -19.04 5.29
N ILE A 39 8.15 -19.59 4.24
CA ILE A 39 6.71 -19.75 4.05
C ILE A 39 6.27 -20.81 5.04
N CYS A 40 5.54 -20.46 6.09
CA CYS A 40 4.78 -21.48 6.81
C CYS A 40 3.30 -21.15 7.05
N THR A 41 2.84 -19.90 6.95
CA THR A 41 1.40 -19.60 7.16
C THR A 41 0.83 -18.41 6.39
N CYS A 42 1.61 -17.66 5.59
CA CYS A 42 1.08 -16.47 4.94
C CYS A 42 0.11 -16.82 3.80
N LYS A 43 -1.11 -16.27 3.85
CA LYS A 43 -2.01 -16.24 2.69
C LYS A 43 -1.50 -15.21 1.68
N ASN A 44 -1.91 -15.37 0.43
CA ASN A 44 -1.62 -14.40 -0.61
C ASN A 44 -2.91 -13.84 -1.21
N THR A 45 -2.79 -12.64 -1.78
CA THR A 45 -3.87 -11.99 -2.51
C THR A 45 -3.29 -11.09 -3.59
N THR A 46 -4.12 -10.70 -4.54
CA THR A 46 -3.77 -9.72 -5.57
C THR A 46 -4.39 -8.39 -5.21
N ILE A 47 -3.58 -7.34 -5.18
CA ILE A 47 -4.00 -5.98 -4.89
C ILE A 47 -3.70 -5.11 -6.11
N SER A 48 -4.68 -4.32 -6.53
CA SER A 48 -4.58 -3.40 -7.65
C SER A 48 -4.28 -1.99 -7.15
N PHE A 49 -3.30 -1.34 -7.79
CA PHE A 49 -2.89 0.03 -7.54
C PHE A 49 -3.06 0.86 -8.80
N LYS A 50 -3.76 1.98 -8.69
CA LYS A 50 -3.94 2.95 -9.78
C LYS A 50 -3.01 4.14 -9.58
N LEU A 51 -2.38 4.58 -10.66
CA LEU A 51 -1.64 5.85 -10.64
C LEU A 51 -2.62 7.02 -10.63
N ILE A 52 -2.42 7.95 -9.70
CA ILE A 52 -3.15 9.21 -9.62
C ILE A 52 -2.17 10.39 -9.66
N VAL A 53 -2.65 11.53 -10.12
CA VAL A 53 -1.91 12.79 -10.16
C VAL A 53 -2.71 13.83 -9.37
N TYR A 54 -2.10 14.39 -8.33
CA TYR A 54 -2.72 15.46 -7.55
C TYR A 54 -2.80 16.73 -8.40
N LYS A 55 -4.00 17.31 -8.49
CA LYS A 55 -4.21 18.53 -9.30
C LYS A 55 -3.41 19.74 -8.80
N ILE A 56 -3.18 19.83 -7.49
CA ILE A 56 -2.62 21.01 -6.84
C ILE A 56 -1.11 21.17 -7.14
N ASN A 57 -0.35 20.08 -7.04
CA ASN A 57 1.11 20.10 -7.14
C ASN A 57 1.66 19.17 -8.24
N GLN A 58 0.78 18.54 -9.04
CA GLN A 58 1.14 17.55 -10.06
C GLN A 58 1.91 16.33 -9.51
N GLU A 59 1.86 16.11 -8.20
CA GLU A 59 2.52 14.99 -7.55
C GLU A 59 1.82 13.68 -7.90
N ARG A 60 2.60 12.65 -8.19
CA ARG A 60 2.09 11.32 -8.53
C ARG A 60 2.03 10.44 -7.29
N ALA A 61 0.94 9.70 -7.15
CA ALA A 61 0.76 8.73 -6.08
C ALA A 61 0.10 7.46 -6.61
N TRP A 62 0.31 6.35 -5.91
CA TRP A 62 -0.41 5.11 -6.14
C TRP A 62 -1.57 5.00 -5.17
N ILE A 63 -2.77 4.70 -5.63
CA ILE A 63 -3.92 4.41 -4.77
C ILE A 63 -4.36 2.97 -4.94
N GLN A 64 -4.49 2.25 -3.82
CA GLN A 64 -5.16 0.95 -3.79
C GLN A 64 -6.63 1.12 -4.22
N ILE A 65 -7.11 0.29 -5.13
CA ILE A 65 -8.49 0.40 -5.66
C ILE A 65 -9.37 -0.81 -5.38
N ASP A 66 -8.83 -1.86 -4.76
CA ASP A 66 -9.56 -3.09 -4.44
C ASP A 66 -9.05 -3.71 -3.13
N ASN A 67 -9.60 -4.88 -2.77
CA ASN A 67 -9.19 -5.67 -1.59
C ASN A 67 -9.50 -5.00 -0.23
N SER A 68 -9.08 -5.65 0.86
CA SER A 68 -9.17 -5.09 2.21
C SER A 68 -8.26 -3.87 2.34
N VAL A 69 -8.70 -2.84 3.07
CA VAL A 69 -7.91 -1.63 3.35
C VAL A 69 -6.55 -2.04 3.91
N ILE A 70 -5.46 -1.57 3.28
CA ILE A 70 -4.11 -1.72 3.84
C ILE A 70 -3.92 -0.70 4.97
N TYR A 71 -3.47 -1.16 6.13
CA TYR A 71 -3.33 -0.31 7.33
C TYR A 71 -1.93 0.32 7.40
N GLY A 72 -0.96 -0.29 6.75
CA GLY A 72 0.42 0.18 6.64
C GLY A 72 1.32 -0.90 6.07
N PHE A 73 2.61 -0.66 6.14
CA PHE A 73 3.64 -1.61 5.74
C PHE A 73 4.67 -1.76 6.85
N ASP A 74 5.05 -2.99 7.15
CA ASP A 74 6.16 -3.24 8.06
C ASP A 74 7.51 -3.01 7.37
N GLN A 75 8.47 -2.48 8.13
CA GLN A 75 9.86 -2.32 7.71
C GLN A 75 9.97 -1.64 6.33
N ASN A 76 10.68 -2.28 5.40
CA ASN A 76 10.97 -1.77 4.08
C ASN A 76 9.93 -2.20 3.02
N ASN A 77 8.77 -2.73 3.41
CA ASN A 77 7.79 -3.20 2.44
C ASN A 77 7.15 -2.06 1.63
N GLY A 78 6.90 -0.91 2.26
CA GLY A 78 6.33 0.26 1.58
C GLY A 78 7.27 0.81 0.50
N ILE A 79 8.56 0.99 0.84
CA ILE A 79 9.57 1.45 -0.12
C ILE A 79 9.77 0.48 -1.28
N LYS A 80 9.83 -0.83 -0.99
CA LYS A 80 9.95 -1.88 -2.02
C LYS A 80 8.75 -1.90 -2.95
N LEU A 81 7.53 -1.75 -2.41
CA LEU A 81 6.32 -1.68 -3.21
C LEU A 81 6.30 -0.43 -4.09
N LEU A 82 6.62 0.74 -3.54
CA LEU A 82 6.66 1.99 -4.32
C LEU A 82 7.65 1.88 -5.48
N TYR A 83 8.87 1.40 -5.19
CA TYR A 83 9.89 1.15 -6.20
C TYR A 83 9.39 0.18 -7.28
N SER A 84 8.76 -0.93 -6.89
CA SER A 84 8.25 -1.94 -7.81
C SER A 84 7.13 -1.41 -8.73
N LEU A 85 6.24 -0.56 -8.22
CA LEU A 85 5.17 0.08 -9.00
C LEU A 85 5.73 1.13 -9.97
N ASN A 86 6.60 2.01 -9.47
CA ASN A 86 7.25 3.04 -10.26
C ASN A 86 8.07 2.47 -11.42
N LYS A 87 8.87 1.43 -11.12
CA LYS A 87 9.69 0.74 -12.12
C LYS A 87 8.85 0.13 -13.24
N GLU A 88 7.73 -0.52 -12.90
CA GLU A 88 6.87 -1.19 -13.88
C GLU A 88 6.09 -0.20 -14.75
N ALA A 89 5.65 0.93 -14.19
CA ALA A 89 4.95 1.97 -14.94
C ALA A 89 5.88 2.99 -15.62
N ASN A 90 7.20 2.95 -15.36
CA ASN A 90 8.16 3.98 -15.74
C ASN A 90 7.72 5.40 -15.30
N VAL A 91 7.39 5.54 -14.02
CA VAL A 91 6.94 6.81 -13.41
C VAL A 91 7.62 7.06 -12.07
N GLU A 92 7.53 8.30 -11.59
CA GLU A 92 8.08 8.72 -10.30
C GLU A 92 6.95 9.15 -9.35
N ALA A 93 6.21 8.18 -8.82
CA ALA A 93 5.27 8.45 -7.73
C ALA A 93 6.02 8.51 -6.39
N THR A 94 5.54 9.36 -5.49
CA THR A 94 6.19 9.64 -4.19
C THR A 94 5.53 8.89 -3.04
N SER A 95 4.28 8.47 -3.21
CA SER A 95 3.46 7.95 -2.13
C SER A 95 2.52 6.82 -2.58
N ILE A 96 2.06 6.06 -1.59
CA ILE A 96 1.05 5.02 -1.72
C ILE A 96 -0.09 5.35 -0.76
N LEU A 97 -1.31 5.30 -1.27
CA LEU A 97 -2.55 5.47 -0.53
C LEU A 97 -3.29 4.12 -0.47
N ASN A 98 -3.97 3.85 0.64
CA ASN A 98 -4.93 2.74 0.70
C ASN A 98 -6.26 3.09 0.00
N CYS A 99 -7.18 2.13 -0.08
CA CYS A 99 -8.48 2.34 -0.72
C CYS A 99 -9.41 3.31 0.05
N GLY A 100 -9.05 3.70 1.27
CA GLY A 100 -9.69 4.80 2.01
C GLY A 100 -9.07 6.18 1.74
N GLY A 101 -8.10 6.30 0.82
CA GLY A 101 -7.45 7.55 0.47
C GLY A 101 -6.40 8.04 1.47
N ARG A 102 -5.99 7.22 2.44
CA ARG A 102 -4.94 7.59 3.41
C ARG A 102 -3.57 7.19 2.90
N ILE A 103 -2.58 8.07 3.06
CA ILE A 103 -1.18 7.78 2.77
C ILE A 103 -0.67 6.70 3.74
N ILE A 104 -0.29 5.55 3.19
CA ILE A 104 0.29 4.40 3.91
C ILE A 104 1.80 4.27 3.68
N TYR A 105 2.34 4.99 2.68
CA TYR A 105 3.77 5.17 2.48
C TYR A 105 4.04 6.51 1.75
N PRO A 106 5.07 7.30 2.11
CA PRO A 106 5.89 7.16 3.32
C PRO A 106 5.01 7.23 4.57
N VAL A 107 5.45 6.57 5.66
CA VAL A 107 4.73 6.66 6.93
C VAL A 107 4.91 8.07 7.47
N ILE A 108 3.82 8.82 7.53
CA ILE A 108 3.79 10.16 8.13
C ILE A 108 3.19 9.98 9.54
N PRO A 109 3.99 10.04 10.63
CA PRO A 109 3.56 9.63 11.96
C PRO A 109 2.28 10.30 12.48
N TYR A 110 2.06 11.56 12.10
CA TYR A 110 0.87 12.33 12.51
C TYR A 110 -0.36 12.10 11.62
N LEU A 111 -0.22 11.43 10.46
CA LEU A 111 -1.32 11.04 9.57
C LEU A 111 -1.60 9.53 9.62
N SER A 112 -0.67 8.73 10.15
CA SER A 112 -0.77 7.27 10.30
C SER A 112 -1.69 6.88 11.47
N THR A 113 -2.99 7.12 11.29
CA THR A 113 -4.03 6.98 12.33
C THR A 113 -4.46 5.54 12.65
N TYR A 114 -3.81 4.52 12.07
CA TYR A 114 -4.19 3.13 12.41
C TYR A 114 -3.47 2.58 13.65
N ARG A 115 -2.29 3.10 14.02
CA ARG A 115 -1.55 2.61 15.21
C ARG A 115 -2.04 3.22 16.53
N ALA A 116 -2.63 4.42 16.48
CA ALA A 116 -3.00 5.18 17.68
C ALA A 116 -4.32 4.73 18.34
N ILE A 117 -5.20 4.03 17.61
CA ILE A 117 -6.53 3.65 18.14
C ILE A 117 -6.46 2.36 18.97
N SER A 118 -5.50 1.46 18.72
CA SER A 118 -5.41 0.18 19.46
C SER A 118 -4.74 0.27 20.83
N GLN A 119 -3.99 1.35 21.13
CA GLN A 119 -3.25 1.46 22.41
C GLN A 119 -4.04 2.09 23.57
N ASN A 120 -5.27 2.58 23.33
CA ASN A 120 -6.09 3.24 24.35
C ASN A 120 -7.36 2.48 24.76
N MET A 121 -7.57 1.25 24.30
CA MET A 121 -8.63 0.40 24.85
C MET A 121 -8.03 -0.52 25.92
N LYS A 122 -7.79 0.03 27.12
CA LYS A 122 -7.74 -0.76 28.35
C LYS A 122 -9.20 -1.04 28.73
N TYR A 123 -9.62 -2.31 28.63
CA TYR A 123 -10.78 -2.80 29.37
C TYR A 123 -10.38 -2.98 30.84
#